data_AF-A0A9D3XYT0-F1
#
_entry.id   AF-A0A9D3XYT0-F1
#
_cell.length_a   1.000
_cell.length_b   1.000
_cell.length_c   1.000
_cell.angle_alpha   90.00
_cell.angle_beta   90.00
_cell.angle_gamma   90.00
#
_symmetry.space_group_name_H-M   'P 1'
#
loop_
_entity.id
_entity.type
_entity.pdbx_description
1 polymer ?
#
loop_
_entity_poly.entity_id
_entity_poly.type
_entity_poly.pdbx_seq_one_letter_code
_entity_poly.pdbx_strand_id
1 'polypeptide(L)'
;MMMMMMMVMMMMIMMMLLLMMMMVMMMMMMMMMMKSRRMRKRIRMMLLLLMMMMMMMMMTMMMMMMMMMMMMMMMMMMMMLMLMLMLMLMMMLMMMMMMMMMMMMMMVMVMMMMMMMKSRRMRKRIRMMLLLLLMMMMMMTMMMMMMMMMMMMMMMMMMMIMMMMMMMMMMMMMMMMMMMMMMMMLLLLLLLLLLLLLMMMMMMMMMMMMMMMMMMMMMMMMMMMMMMMMMMMMMMI
;
A
#
# COMPACT_ATOMS: atom_id res chain seq x y z
N MET A 1 -7.83 11.92 -2.04
CA MET A 1 -7.87 11.24 -0.73
C MET A 1 -6.62 10.38 -0.47
N MET A 2 -6.26 9.42 -1.34
CA MET A 2 -5.04 8.61 -1.17
C MET A 2 -3.73 9.41 -1.11
N MET A 3 -3.55 10.43 -1.96
CA MET A 3 -2.34 11.29 -1.92
C MET A 3 -2.18 12.02 -0.58
N MET A 4 -3.27 12.57 -0.02
CA MET A 4 -3.21 13.23 1.30
C MET A 4 -2.83 12.24 2.40
N MET A 5 -3.39 11.02 2.39
CA MET A 5 -3.06 10.02 3.39
C MET A 5 -1.59 9.56 3.31
N MET A 6 -1.03 9.42 2.10
CA MET A 6 0.40 9.11 1.96
C MET A 6 1.30 10.23 2.48
N MET A 7 0.96 11.51 2.24
CA MET A 7 1.71 12.63 2.79
C MET A 7 1.69 12.64 4.33
N VAL A 8 0.53 12.40 4.93
CA VAL A 8 0.40 12.32 6.39
C VAL A 8 1.23 11.16 6.95
N MET A 9 1.18 9.99 6.33
CA MET A 9 2.03 8.87 6.75
C MET A 9 3.51 9.20 6.64
N MET A 10 3.97 9.76 5.52
CA MET A 10 5.38 10.16 5.36
C MET A 10 5.82 11.16 6.42
N MET A 11 4.98 12.14 6.76
CA MET A 11 5.27 13.12 7.80
C MET A 11 5.39 12.46 9.18
N MET A 12 4.48 11.54 9.52
CA MET A 12 4.55 10.78 10.77
C MET A 12 5.80 9.90 10.83
N ILE A 13 6.18 9.25 9.73
CA ILE A 13 7.40 8.44 9.63
C ILE A 13 8.64 9.30 9.87
N MET A 14 8.72 10.48 9.24
CA MET A 14 9.84 11.40 9.45
C MET A 14 9.94 11.87 10.91
N MET A 15 8.81 12.24 11.52
CA MET A 15 8.78 12.63 12.93
C MET A 15 9.26 11.49 13.86
N MET A 16 8.82 10.26 13.62
CA MET A 16 9.26 9.09 14.39
C MET A 16 10.75 8.78 14.21
N LEU A 17 11.26 8.86 12.98
CA LEU A 17 12.69 8.68 12.72
C LEU A 17 13.53 9.74 13.45
N LEU A 18 13.10 11.00 13.44
CA LEU A 18 13.73 12.09 14.20
C LEU A 18 13.75 11.80 15.71
N LEU A 19 12.61 11.40 16.27
CA LEU A 19 12.50 11.04 17.69
C LEU A 19 13.40 9.85 18.05
N MET A 20 13.45 8.82 17.20
CA MET A 20 14.34 7.67 17.42
C MET A 20 15.81 8.06 17.35
N MET A 21 16.21 8.91 16.40
CA MET A 21 17.58 9.42 16.30
C MET A 21 17.98 10.19 17.56
N MET A 22 17.10 11.07 18.07
CA MET A 22 17.33 11.79 19.32
C MET A 22 17.46 10.84 20.52
N MET A 23 16.58 9.86 20.64
CA MET A 23 16.62 8.85 21.70
C MET A 23 17.92 8.03 21.68
N VAL A 24 18.36 7.59 20.49
CA VAL A 24 19.62 6.86 20.31
C VAL A 24 20.81 7.72 20.73
N MET A 25 20.86 9.00 20.31
CA MET A 25 21.91 9.93 20.74
C MET A 25 21.94 10.13 22.25
N MET A 26 20.78 10.37 22.90
CA MET A 26 20.71 10.51 24.35
C MET A 26 21.22 9.26 25.08
N MET A 27 20.81 8.07 24.64
CA MET A 27 21.27 6.81 25.24
C MET A 27 22.77 6.58 25.05
N MET A 28 23.32 6.94 23.88
CA MET A 28 24.76 6.88 23.62
C MET A 28 25.53 7.79 24.58
N MET A 29 25.06 9.04 24.78
CA MET A 29 25.67 9.98 25.72
C MET A 29 25.58 9.48 27.17
N MET A 30 24.43 8.95 27.60
CA MET A 30 24.27 8.31 28.91
C MET A 30 25.21 7.11 29.10
N MET A 31 25.46 6.31 28.05
CA MET A 31 26.38 5.18 28.14
C MET A 31 27.82 5.64 28.43
N MET A 32 28.26 6.78 27.87
CA MET A 32 29.60 7.33 28.11
C MET A 32 29.77 7.88 29.54
N MET A 33 28.71 8.44 30.12
CA MET A 33 28.75 9.05 31.47
C MET A 33 28.64 8.03 32.62
N MET A 34 28.19 6.79 32.36
CA MET A 34 27.92 5.81 33.43
C MET A 34 29.08 4.87 33.77
N LYS A 35 29.54 4.90 35.04
CA LYS A 35 30.60 4.03 35.58
C LYS A 35 30.14 2.58 35.86
N SER A 36 28.85 2.35 36.16
CA SER A 36 28.31 1.04 36.56
C SER A 36 28.19 0.03 35.40
N ARG A 37 28.72 -1.19 35.57
CA ARG A 37 28.62 -2.28 34.57
C ARG A 37 27.19 -2.80 34.36
N ARG A 38 26.35 -2.83 35.41
CA ARG A 38 24.95 -3.30 35.30
C ARG A 38 24.07 -2.32 34.53
N MET A 39 24.27 -1.02 34.74
CA MET A 39 23.52 0.02 34.02
C MET A 39 23.91 0.07 32.53
N ARG A 40 25.20 -0.10 32.21
CA ARG A 40 25.66 -0.20 30.82
C ARG A 40 25.05 -1.38 30.07
N LYS A 41 24.85 -2.55 30.71
CA LYS A 41 24.14 -3.69 30.11
C LYS A 41 22.67 -3.35 29.81
N ARG A 42 21.95 -2.71 30.74
CA ARG A 42 20.55 -2.29 30.52
C ARG A 42 20.43 -1.28 29.37
N ILE A 43 21.35 -0.30 29.29
CA ILE A 43 21.35 0.68 28.19
C ILE A 43 21.67 0.01 26.85
N ARG A 44 22.63 -0.95 26.78
CA ARG A 44 22.87 -1.73 25.55
C ARG A 44 21.62 -2.50 25.10
N MET A 45 20.89 -3.11 26.03
CA MET A 45 19.65 -3.82 25.72
C MET A 45 18.57 -2.87 25.17
N MET A 46 18.39 -1.69 25.77
CA MET A 46 17.46 -0.67 25.25
C MET A 46 17.87 -0.16 23.86
N LEU A 47 19.17 0.00 23.62
CA LEU A 47 19.72 0.44 22.34
C LEU A 47 19.51 -0.63 21.25
N LEU A 48 19.70 -1.91 21.58
CA LEU A 48 19.39 -3.03 20.68
C LEU A 48 17.89 -3.12 20.37
N LEU A 49 17.01 -2.93 21.37
CA LEU A 49 15.56 -2.88 21.16
C LEU A 49 15.17 -1.73 20.21
N LEU A 50 15.79 -0.56 20.37
CA LEU A 50 15.57 0.57 19.46
C LEU A 50 16.08 0.30 18.05
N MET A 51 17.24 -0.35 17.90
CA MET A 51 17.71 -0.79 16.58
C MET A 51 16.77 -1.80 15.93
N MET A 52 16.26 -2.79 16.67
CA MET A 52 15.29 -3.75 16.14
C MET A 52 14.01 -3.04 15.69
N MET A 53 13.47 -2.11 16.48
CA MET A 53 12.32 -1.31 16.09
C MET A 53 12.57 -0.49 14.82
N MET A 54 13.74 0.13 14.72
CA MET A 54 14.13 0.90 13.53
C MET A 54 14.24 0.01 12.28
N MET A 55 14.82 -1.19 12.41
CA MET A 55 14.89 -2.15 11.32
C MET A 55 13.49 -2.63 10.90
N MET A 56 12.60 -2.94 11.85
CA MET A 56 11.22 -3.32 11.53
C MET A 56 10.50 -2.20 10.77
N MET A 57 10.64 -0.93 11.20
CA MET A 57 10.08 0.20 10.45
C MET A 57 10.65 0.32 9.04
N MET A 58 11.95 0.13 8.86
CA MET A 58 12.55 0.19 7.53
C MET A 58 12.01 -0.92 6.62
N MET A 59 11.83 -2.13 7.15
CA MET A 59 11.25 -3.26 6.42
C MET A 59 9.78 -3.05 6.06
N THR A 60 8.97 -2.46 6.95
CA THR A 60 7.57 -2.14 6.64
C THR A 60 7.45 -1.08 5.55
N MET A 61 8.34 -0.07 5.56
CA MET A 61 8.43 0.94 4.50
C MET A 61 8.80 0.32 3.15
N MET A 62 9.76 -0.60 3.13
CA MET A 62 10.14 -1.34 1.93
C MET A 62 8.97 -2.18 1.39
N MET A 63 8.28 -2.90 2.27
CA MET A 63 7.10 -3.69 1.90
C MET A 63 5.99 -2.81 1.30
N MET A 64 5.76 -1.62 1.88
CA MET A 64 4.81 -0.65 1.34
C MET A 64 5.20 -0.21 -0.07
N MET A 65 6.47 0.15 -0.31
CA MET A 65 6.93 0.51 -1.66
C MET A 65 6.74 -0.63 -2.67
N MET A 66 7.10 -1.86 -2.30
CA MET A 66 6.91 -3.04 -3.17
C MET A 66 5.44 -3.25 -3.53
N MET A 67 4.55 -3.14 -2.54
CA MET A 67 3.11 -3.28 -2.78
C MET A 67 2.57 -2.15 -3.66
N MET A 68 3.00 -0.91 -3.45
CA MET A 68 2.64 0.22 -4.33
C MET A 68 3.06 -0.03 -5.78
N MET A 69 4.26 -0.56 -6.00
CA MET A 69 4.74 -0.91 -7.34
C MET A 69 3.91 -2.03 -7.98
N MET A 70 3.61 -3.10 -7.22
CA MET A 70 2.74 -4.18 -7.69
C MET A 70 1.36 -3.65 -8.08
N MET A 71 0.78 -2.77 -7.29
CA MET A 71 -0.52 -2.16 -7.56
C MET A 71 -0.50 -1.29 -8.82
N MET A 72 0.56 -0.51 -9.03
CA MET A 72 0.74 0.28 -10.26
C MET A 72 0.84 -0.65 -11.48
N MET A 73 1.60 -1.74 -11.40
CA MET A 73 1.69 -2.72 -12.48
C MET A 73 0.33 -3.38 -12.77
N MET A 74 -0.41 -3.78 -11.74
CA MET A 74 -1.75 -4.36 -11.89
C MET A 74 -2.73 -3.38 -12.54
N MET A 75 -2.71 -2.11 -12.14
CA MET A 75 -3.50 -1.04 -12.78
C MET A 75 -3.15 -0.89 -14.26
N MET A 76 -1.86 -0.85 -14.60
CA MET A 76 -1.44 -0.77 -16.00
C MET A 76 -1.88 -1.99 -16.82
N MET A 77 -1.77 -3.20 -16.26
CA MET A 77 -2.23 -4.43 -16.90
C MET A 77 -3.73 -4.41 -17.19
N MET A 78 -4.52 -3.96 -16.22
CA MET A 78 -5.97 -3.80 -16.37
C MET A 78 -6.33 -2.79 -17.45
N MET A 79 -5.63 -1.65 -17.51
CA MET A 79 -5.82 -0.66 -18.58
C MET A 79 -5.48 -1.23 -19.96
N MET A 80 -4.37 -1.96 -20.08
CA MET A 80 -3.98 -2.63 -21.32
C MET A 80 -5.04 -3.63 -21.80
N LEU A 81 -5.58 -4.44 -20.88
CA LEU A 81 -6.65 -5.39 -21.19
C LEU A 81 -7.92 -4.67 -21.66
N MET A 82 -8.31 -3.59 -20.99
CA MET A 82 -9.48 -2.80 -21.40
C MET A 82 -9.30 -2.17 -22.79
N LEU A 83 -8.11 -1.65 -23.10
CA LEU A 83 -7.78 -1.13 -24.43
C LEU A 83 -7.83 -2.22 -25.49
N MET A 84 -7.28 -3.40 -25.21
CA MET A 84 -7.31 -4.54 -26.13
C MET A 84 -8.75 -4.98 -26.44
N LEU A 85 -9.59 -5.06 -25.41
CA LEU A 85 -11.02 -5.39 -25.56
C LEU A 85 -11.75 -4.34 -26.43
N MET A 86 -11.44 -3.06 -26.25
CA MET A 86 -12.01 -1.98 -27.04
C MET A 86 -11.58 -2.05 -28.52
N LEU A 87 -10.30 -2.30 -28.79
CA LEU A 87 -9.78 -2.48 -30.14
C LEU A 87 -10.41 -3.69 -30.84
N MET A 88 -10.57 -4.81 -30.11
CA MET A 88 -11.21 -6.01 -30.63
C MET A 88 -12.66 -5.73 -31.05
N LEU A 89 -13.42 -4.98 -30.24
CA LEU A 89 -14.78 -4.56 -30.58
C LEU A 89 -14.81 -3.67 -31.83
N MET A 90 -13.89 -2.69 -31.93
CA MET A 90 -13.83 -1.83 -33.12
C MET A 90 -13.51 -2.62 -34.39
N MET A 91 -12.53 -3.53 -34.33
CA MET A 91 -12.17 -4.38 -35.47
C MET A 91 -13.35 -5.24 -35.92
N MET A 92 -14.08 -5.82 -34.97
CA MET A 92 -15.27 -6.60 -35.27
C MET A 92 -16.34 -5.77 -35.96
N LEU A 93 -16.66 -4.57 -35.45
CA LEU A 93 -17.62 -3.65 -36.07
C LEU A 93 -17.22 -3.29 -37.51
N MET A 94 -15.93 -3.00 -37.76
CA MET A 94 -15.45 -2.74 -39.12
C MET A 94 -15.64 -3.95 -40.04
N MET A 95 -15.29 -5.16 -39.59
CA MET A 95 -15.50 -6.37 -40.39
C MET A 95 -16.98 -6.62 -40.69
N MET A 96 -17.88 -6.35 -39.73
CA MET A 96 -19.33 -6.47 -39.96
C MET A 96 -19.81 -5.51 -41.04
N MET A 97 -19.39 -4.24 -40.96
CA MET A 97 -19.74 -3.22 -41.93
C MET A 97 -19.26 -3.59 -43.34
N MET A 98 -18.03 -4.09 -43.46
CA MET A 98 -17.47 -4.53 -44.73
C MET A 98 -18.25 -5.72 -45.32
N MET A 99 -18.60 -6.72 -44.52
CA MET A 99 -19.40 -7.85 -44.99
C MET A 99 -20.80 -7.42 -45.43
N MET A 100 -21.45 -6.52 -44.67
CA MET A 100 -22.75 -5.96 -45.02
C MET A 100 -22.71 -5.20 -46.35
N MET A 101 -21.69 -4.36 -46.57
CA MET A 101 -21.50 -3.68 -47.85
C MET A 101 -21.31 -4.68 -49.01
N MET A 102 -20.49 -5.70 -48.84
CA MET A 102 -20.28 -6.73 -49.88
C MET A 102 -21.57 -7.48 -50.22
N MET A 103 -22.36 -7.85 -49.20
CA MET A 103 -23.66 -8.50 -49.40
C MET A 103 -24.63 -7.60 -50.18
N MET A 104 -24.71 -6.32 -49.83
CA MET A 104 -25.53 -5.34 -50.55
C MET A 104 -25.09 -5.20 -52.01
N MET A 105 -23.78 -5.12 -52.27
CA MET A 105 -23.26 -5.06 -53.64
C MET A 105 -23.61 -6.30 -54.47
N MET A 106 -23.47 -7.50 -53.89
CA MET A 106 -23.87 -8.74 -54.57
C MET A 106 -25.36 -8.75 -54.93
N MET A 107 -26.22 -8.31 -54.01
CA MET A 107 -27.67 -8.22 -54.25
C MET A 107 -28.01 -7.26 -55.38
N VAL A 108 -27.38 -6.07 -55.41
CA VAL A 108 -27.57 -5.09 -56.48
C VAL A 108 -27.14 -5.68 -57.82
N MET A 109 -25.99 -6.36 -57.89
CA MET A 109 -25.52 -7.01 -59.12
C MET A 109 -26.49 -8.08 -59.63
N VAL A 110 -27.01 -8.94 -58.75
CA VAL A 110 -27.99 -9.97 -59.13
C VAL A 110 -29.31 -9.36 -59.60
N MET A 111 -29.76 -8.26 -58.97
CA MET A 111 -30.95 -7.53 -59.42
C MET A 111 -30.74 -6.89 -60.80
N MET A 112 -29.58 -6.27 -61.05
CA MET A 112 -29.23 -5.73 -62.37
C MET A 112 -29.21 -6.83 -63.45
N MET A 113 -28.61 -8.00 -63.16
CA MET A 113 -28.64 -9.14 -64.08
C MET A 113 -30.07 -9.60 -64.38
N MET A 114 -30.98 -9.57 -63.39
CA MET A 114 -32.38 -9.94 -63.60
C MET A 114 -33.09 -8.97 -64.56
N MET A 115 -32.81 -7.66 -64.48
CA MET A 115 -33.39 -6.64 -65.36
C MET A 115 -32.92 -6.77 -66.82
N MET A 116 -31.68 -7.22 -67.04
CA MET A 116 -31.08 -7.36 -68.39
C MET A 116 -31.53 -8.62 -69.16
N MET A 117 -32.24 -9.56 -68.52
CA MET A 117 -32.54 -10.88 -69.09
C MET A 117 -33.93 -10.97 -69.77
N LYS A 118 -33.97 -11.25 -71.09
CA LYS A 118 -35.22 -11.47 -71.86
C LYS A 118 -35.90 -12.83 -71.61
N SER A 119 -35.15 -13.90 -71.31
CA SER A 119 -35.69 -15.27 -71.24
C SER A 119 -36.53 -15.55 -69.98
N ARG A 120 -37.73 -16.14 -70.15
CA ARG A 120 -38.63 -16.52 -69.03
C ARG A 120 -38.07 -17.66 -68.16
N ARG A 121 -37.39 -18.65 -68.77
CA ARG A 121 -36.76 -19.77 -68.03
C ARG A 121 -35.57 -19.30 -67.19
N MET A 122 -34.77 -18.37 -67.72
CA MET A 122 -33.64 -17.78 -66.99
C MET A 122 -34.12 -16.91 -65.83
N ARG A 123 -35.21 -16.15 -66.00
CA ARG A 123 -35.83 -15.38 -64.90
C ARG A 123 -36.30 -16.26 -63.74
N LYS A 124 -36.85 -17.46 -63.98
CA LYS A 124 -37.19 -18.42 -62.91
C LYS A 124 -35.94 -18.89 -62.14
N ARG A 125 -34.86 -19.27 -62.85
CA ARG A 125 -33.60 -19.67 -62.22
C ARG A 125 -32.97 -18.54 -61.40
N ILE A 126 -32.98 -17.31 -61.92
CA ILE A 126 -32.45 -16.14 -61.21
C ILE A 126 -33.31 -15.80 -59.99
N ARG A 127 -34.65 -15.91 -60.05
CA ARG A 127 -35.51 -15.75 -58.86
C ARG A 127 -35.18 -16.78 -57.77
N MET A 128 -34.95 -18.03 -58.15
CA MET A 128 -34.52 -19.07 -57.21
C MET A 128 -33.14 -18.76 -56.62
N MET A 129 -32.19 -18.30 -57.43
CA MET A 129 -30.88 -17.85 -56.94
C MET A 129 -31.01 -16.65 -56.00
N LEU A 130 -31.88 -15.69 -56.29
CA LEU A 130 -32.11 -14.50 -55.46
C LEU A 130 -32.74 -14.89 -54.11
N LEU A 131 -33.69 -15.83 -54.11
CA LEU A 131 -34.24 -16.41 -52.88
C LEU A 131 -33.20 -17.17 -52.06
N LEU A 132 -32.32 -17.95 -52.71
CA LEU A 132 -31.21 -18.63 -52.04
C LEU A 132 -30.21 -17.62 -51.43
N LEU A 133 -29.90 -16.56 -52.16
CA LEU A 133 -28.99 -15.50 -51.70
C LEU A 133 -29.60 -14.73 -50.52
N LEU A 134 -30.91 -14.44 -50.58
CA LEU A 134 -31.66 -13.86 -49.46
C LEU A 134 -31.67 -14.77 -48.23
N MET A 135 -31.92 -16.08 -48.39
CA MET A 135 -31.84 -17.03 -47.27
C MET A 135 -30.42 -17.08 -46.69
N MET A 136 -29.39 -17.12 -47.54
CA MET A 136 -28.00 -17.11 -47.11
C MET A 136 -27.67 -15.82 -46.35
N MET A 137 -28.06 -14.65 -46.87
CA MET A 137 -27.87 -13.37 -46.16
C MET A 137 -28.60 -13.36 -44.81
N MET A 138 -29.85 -13.84 -44.75
CA MET A 138 -30.57 -13.94 -43.48
C MET A 138 -29.81 -14.82 -42.48
N MET A 139 -29.36 -16.01 -42.88
CA MET A 139 -28.56 -16.86 -42.00
C MET A 139 -27.25 -16.18 -41.55
N MET A 140 -26.54 -15.53 -42.46
CA MET A 140 -25.31 -14.79 -42.14
C MET A 140 -25.58 -13.64 -41.15
N THR A 141 -26.64 -12.86 -41.35
CA THR A 141 -27.02 -11.79 -40.41
C THR A 141 -27.39 -12.34 -39.04
N MET A 142 -28.11 -13.45 -38.96
CA MET A 142 -28.47 -14.09 -37.69
C MET A 142 -27.22 -14.62 -36.97
N MET A 143 -26.29 -15.23 -37.70
CA MET A 143 -25.02 -15.69 -37.14
C MET A 143 -24.18 -14.52 -36.60
N MET A 144 -24.11 -13.42 -37.34
CA MET A 144 -23.41 -12.20 -36.92
C MET A 144 -24.03 -11.60 -35.66
N MET A 145 -25.37 -11.56 -35.58
CA MET A 145 -26.09 -11.10 -34.38
C MET A 145 -25.81 -12.00 -33.17
N MET A 146 -25.78 -13.32 -33.34
CA MET A 146 -25.40 -14.24 -32.26
C MET A 146 -23.94 -14.04 -31.83
N MET A 147 -23.03 -13.86 -32.78
CA MET A 147 -21.62 -13.58 -32.48
C MET A 147 -21.49 -12.28 -31.68
N MET A 148 -22.22 -11.21 -32.06
CA MET A 148 -22.26 -9.97 -31.29
C MET A 148 -22.79 -10.17 -29.87
N MET A 149 -23.89 -10.90 -29.70
CA MET A 149 -24.47 -11.18 -28.38
C MET A 149 -23.49 -11.94 -27.48
N MET A 150 -22.85 -12.99 -28.00
CA MET A 150 -21.84 -13.75 -27.27
C MET A 150 -20.66 -12.87 -26.85
N MET A 151 -20.18 -12.01 -27.76
CA MET A 151 -19.08 -11.08 -27.47
C MET A 151 -19.47 -10.06 -26.42
N MET A 152 -20.69 -9.50 -26.48
CA MET A 152 -21.19 -8.59 -25.46
C MET A 152 -21.27 -9.24 -24.09
N MET A 153 -21.72 -10.50 -24.01
CA MET A 153 -21.73 -11.27 -22.76
C MET A 153 -20.31 -11.48 -22.20
N MET A 154 -19.37 -11.87 -23.06
CA MET A 154 -17.96 -12.02 -22.67
C MET A 154 -17.35 -10.69 -22.20
N MET A 155 -17.62 -9.59 -22.90
CA MET A 155 -17.20 -8.25 -22.53
C MET A 155 -17.77 -7.84 -21.17
N MET A 156 -19.06 -8.07 -20.94
CA MET A 156 -19.70 -7.77 -19.66
C MET A 156 -19.09 -8.57 -18.52
N MET A 157 -18.82 -9.87 -18.74
CA MET A 157 -18.11 -10.68 -17.75
C MET A 157 -16.70 -10.16 -17.47
N MET A 158 -15.94 -9.82 -18.50
CA MET A 158 -14.59 -9.26 -18.34
C MET A 158 -14.61 -7.91 -17.60
N MET A 159 -15.58 -7.05 -17.90
CA MET A 159 -15.78 -5.80 -17.19
C MET A 159 -16.13 -6.03 -15.71
N MET A 160 -17.00 -6.99 -15.40
CA MET A 160 -17.30 -7.37 -14.02
C MET A 160 -16.07 -7.89 -13.29
N ILE A 161 -15.26 -8.74 -13.92
CA ILE A 161 -14.00 -9.24 -13.35
C ILE A 161 -13.06 -8.07 -13.07
N MET A 162 -12.87 -7.16 -14.02
CA MET A 162 -12.05 -5.97 -13.82
C MET A 162 -12.58 -5.10 -12.67
N MET A 163 -13.88 -4.89 -12.58
CA MET A 163 -14.47 -4.13 -11.47
C MET A 163 -14.24 -4.81 -10.11
N MET A 164 -14.45 -6.13 -10.02
CA MET A 164 -14.14 -6.88 -8.80
C MET A 164 -12.67 -6.77 -8.41
N MET A 165 -11.75 -6.91 -9.38
CA MET A 165 -10.32 -6.75 -9.15
C MET A 165 -9.97 -5.35 -8.64
N MET A 166 -10.55 -4.29 -9.22
CA MET A 166 -10.37 -2.92 -8.73
C MET A 166 -10.90 -2.73 -7.32
N MET A 167 -12.08 -3.26 -7.01
CA MET A 167 -12.65 -3.20 -5.66
C MET A 167 -11.77 -3.93 -4.64
N MET A 168 -11.31 -5.15 -4.95
CA MET A 168 -10.41 -5.90 -4.08
C MET A 168 -9.10 -5.15 -3.85
N MET A 169 -8.52 -4.57 -4.91
CA MET A 169 -7.33 -3.71 -4.81
C MET A 169 -7.57 -2.53 -3.88
N MET A 170 -8.70 -1.83 -4.02
CA MET A 170 -9.05 -0.71 -3.15
C MET A 170 -9.23 -1.14 -1.67
N MET A 171 -9.89 -2.26 -1.42
CA MET A 171 -10.05 -2.81 -0.06
C MET A 171 -8.72 -3.22 0.56
N MET A 172 -7.84 -3.87 -0.22
CA MET A 172 -6.50 -4.26 0.22
C MET A 172 -5.68 -3.04 0.62
N MET A 173 -5.74 -1.97 -0.18
CA MET A 173 -5.10 -0.69 0.13
C MET A 173 -5.64 -0.09 1.43
N MET A 174 -6.96 -0.04 1.61
CA MET A 174 -7.58 0.45 2.84
C MET A 174 -7.14 -0.35 4.07
N MET A 175 -7.12 -1.68 3.96
CA MET A 175 -6.69 -2.55 5.06
C MET A 175 -5.22 -2.34 5.41
N MET A 176 -4.34 -2.23 4.41
CA MET A 176 -2.92 -1.96 4.63
C MET A 176 -2.71 -0.62 5.33
N MET A 177 -3.42 0.43 4.91
CA MET A 177 -3.37 1.75 5.55
C MET A 177 -3.78 1.67 7.02
N MET A 178 -4.88 0.99 7.33
CA MET A 178 -5.36 0.79 8.70
C MET A 178 -4.33 0.04 9.56
N MET A 179 -3.76 -1.05 9.02
CA MET A 179 -2.72 -1.83 9.69
C MET A 179 -1.46 -1.00 9.96
N MET A 180 -1.03 -0.19 9.00
CA MET A 180 0.10 0.73 9.18
C MET A 180 -0.17 1.76 10.27
N MET A 181 -1.35 2.37 10.29
CA MET A 181 -1.73 3.32 11.34
C MET A 181 -1.70 2.68 12.74
N MET A 182 -2.23 1.47 12.87
CA MET A 182 -2.19 0.69 14.12
C MET A 182 -0.75 0.41 14.56
N MET A 183 0.11 -0.07 13.65
CA MET A 183 1.53 -0.33 13.93
C MET A 183 2.27 0.94 14.35
N MET A 184 1.98 2.07 13.70
CA MET A 184 2.59 3.36 14.02
C MET A 184 2.15 3.90 15.38
N MET A 185 0.87 3.75 15.75
CA MET A 185 0.40 4.08 17.09
C MET A 185 1.07 3.21 18.15
N LEU A 186 1.20 1.90 17.90
CA LEU A 186 1.91 0.99 18.80
C LEU A 186 3.38 1.38 18.97
N LEU A 187 4.07 1.71 17.88
CA LEU A 187 5.47 2.17 17.92
C LEU A 187 5.61 3.48 18.70
N LEU A 188 4.70 4.43 18.49
CA LEU A 188 4.68 5.70 19.21
C LEU A 188 4.44 5.50 20.71
N LEU A 189 3.50 4.63 21.09
CA LEU A 189 3.27 4.25 22.49
C LEU A 189 4.50 3.59 23.12
N LEU A 190 5.14 2.67 22.40
CA LEU A 190 6.35 2.00 22.87
C LEU A 190 7.48 3.00 23.07
N LEU A 191 7.65 3.95 22.14
CA LEU A 191 8.64 5.02 22.24
C LEU A 191 8.36 5.94 23.45
N LEU A 192 7.10 6.33 23.68
CA LEU A 192 6.69 7.10 24.85
C LEU A 192 6.98 6.37 26.18
N LEU A 193 6.66 5.07 26.25
CA LEU A 193 6.98 4.24 27.41
C LEU A 193 8.49 4.19 27.68
N LEU A 194 9.29 4.02 26.64
CA LEU A 194 10.75 4.00 26.72
C LEU A 194 11.31 5.34 27.23
N LEU A 195 10.72 6.45 26.78
CA LEU A 195 11.09 7.81 27.17
C LEU A 195 10.74 8.08 28.64
N LEU A 196 9.54 7.66 29.09
CA LEU A 196 9.14 7.71 30.50
C LEU A 196 10.06 6.88 31.39
N LEU A 197 10.43 5.67 30.96
CA LEU A 197 11.32 4.79 31.70
C LEU A 197 12.72 5.39 31.83
N LEU A 198 13.24 6.01 30.76
CA LEU A 198 14.48 6.79 30.78
C LEU A 198 14.41 7.95 31.79
N MET A 199 13.31 8.72 31.78
CA MET A 199 13.10 9.82 32.73
C MET A 199 13.08 9.33 34.18
N MET A 200 12.38 8.22 34.46
CA MET A 200 12.35 7.62 35.80
C MET A 200 13.74 7.13 36.25
N MET A 201 14.53 6.52 35.36
CA MET A 201 15.90 6.12 35.72
C MET A 201 16.76 7.33 36.08
N MET A 202 16.64 8.45 35.34
CA MET A 202 17.39 9.67 35.64
C MET A 202 16.98 10.28 36.99
N MET A 203 15.68 10.34 37.27
CA MET A 203 15.14 10.80 38.56
C MET A 203 15.65 9.96 39.74
N MET A 204 15.63 8.63 39.61
CA MET A 204 16.17 7.73 40.64
C MET A 204 17.66 7.94 40.88
N MET A 205 18.45 8.14 39.82
CA MET A 205 19.88 8.43 39.95
C MET A 205 20.11 9.74 40.70
N MET A 206 19.35 10.78 40.39
CA MET A 206 19.44 12.07 41.06
C MET A 206 19.08 11.96 42.56
N MET A 207 18.01 11.26 42.91
CA MET A 207 17.63 11.03 44.31
C MET A 207 18.70 10.26 45.09
N MET A 208 19.30 9.21 44.49
CA MET A 208 20.40 8.49 45.13
C MET A 208 21.63 9.38 45.38
N MET A 209 21.98 10.28 44.45
CA MET A 209 23.06 11.23 44.67
C MET A 209 22.75 12.21 45.80
N MET A 210 21.51 12.72 45.88
CA MET A 210 21.08 13.58 46.99
C MET A 210 21.15 12.85 48.34
N MET A 211 20.67 11.61 48.42
CA MET A 211 20.78 10.81 49.64
C MET A 211 22.23 10.56 50.05
N MET A 212 23.11 10.24 49.10
CA MET A 212 24.55 10.08 49.37
C MET A 212 25.16 11.38 49.91
N MET A 213 24.84 12.54 49.31
CA MET A 213 25.31 13.83 49.80
C MET A 213 24.77 14.16 51.20
N MET A 214 23.49 13.90 51.47
CA MET A 214 22.90 14.09 52.80
C MET A 214 23.57 13.19 53.85
N MET A 215 23.81 11.91 53.55
CA MET A 215 24.53 11.01 54.45
C MET A 215 25.96 11.49 54.71
N MET A 216 26.68 11.97 53.69
CA MET A 216 28.01 12.54 53.89
C MET A 216 27.97 13.78 54.77
N MET A 217 27.01 14.70 54.58
CA MET A 217 26.85 15.86 55.45
C MET A 217 26.53 15.46 56.89
N MET A 218 25.64 14.49 57.11
CA MET A 218 25.34 13.97 58.45
C MET A 218 26.56 13.32 59.11
N MET A 219 27.34 12.53 58.37
CA MET A 219 28.59 11.95 58.88
C MET A 219 29.61 13.04 59.24
N MET A 220 29.76 14.07 58.41
CA MET A 220 30.65 15.20 58.74
C MET A 220 30.17 15.97 59.97
N MET A 221 28.86 16.20 60.12
CA MET A 221 28.30 16.84 61.32
C MET A 221 28.50 15.99 62.58
N MET A 222 28.28 14.67 62.52
CA MET A 222 28.56 13.78 63.65
C MET A 222 30.04 13.74 64.02
N MET A 223 30.94 13.68 63.03
CA MET A 223 32.39 13.77 63.29
C MET A 223 32.77 15.11 63.94
N MET A 224 32.22 16.23 63.48
CA MET A 224 32.44 17.54 64.11
C MET A 224 31.90 17.59 65.54
N MET A 225 30.71 17.04 65.81
CA MET A 225 30.16 16.97 67.17
C MET A 225 30.99 16.08 68.10
N MET A 226 31.46 14.91 67.63
CA MET A 226 32.35 14.04 68.39
C MET A 226 33.69 14.71 68.69
N MET A 227 34.28 15.41 67.72
CA MET A 227 35.51 16.20 67.96
C MET A 227 35.28 17.32 68.98
N MET A 228 34.16 18.04 68.90
CA MET A 228 33.82 19.07 69.89
C MET A 228 33.60 18.48 71.29
N MET A 229 32.92 17.34 71.41
CA MET A 229 32.74 16.66 72.70
C MET A 229 34.05 16.14 73.28
N MET A 230 34.93 15.56 72.45
CA MET A 230 36.27 15.15 72.90
C MET A 230 37.09 16.35 73.36
N MET A 231 37.05 17.47 72.64
CA MET A 231 37.72 18.71 73.07
C MET A 231 37.14 19.25 74.38
N MET A 232 35.82 19.24 74.57
CA MET A 232 35.20 19.66 75.84
C MET A 232 35.54 18.73 77.00
N MET A 233 35.60 17.42 76.79
CA MET A 233 36.03 16.48 77.82
C MET A 233 37.52 16.67 78.19
N MET A 234 38.39 16.95 77.22
CA MET A 234 39.79 17.28 77.52
C MET A 234 39.96 18.59 78.28
N MET A 235 39.02 19.55 78.17
CA MET A 235 39.06 20.80 78.93
C MET A 235 38.48 20.68 80.35
N MET A 236 37.80 19.57 80.68
CA MET A 236 37.22 19.31 82.01
C MET A 236 38.08 18.38 82.89
N ILE A 237 39.25 17.96 82.40
CA ILE A 237 40.30 17.25 83.15
C ILE A 237 41.43 18.24 83.40
#